data_AF-A0A840QBT4-F1
#
_entry.id   AF-A0A840QBT4-F1
#
_cell.length_a   1.000
_cell.length_b   1.000
_cell.length_c   1.000
_cell.angle_alpha   90.00
_cell.angle_beta   90.00
_cell.angle_gamma   90.00
#
_symmetry.space_group_name_H-M   'P 1'
#
loop_
_entity.id
_entity.type
_entity.pdbx_description
1 polymer ?
#
loop_
_entity_poly.entity_id
_entity_poly.type
_entity_poly.pdbx_seq_one_letter_code
_entity_poly.pdbx_strand_id
1 'polypeptide(L)'
;MIPDAQAHDQRELETAVLAALTRGMDHLVFHSRAWDYRVGRVIKSVRPEPDSVSLELDPLILGPMLGELLPIGPHKDEQSIEIAGTAGARARWRKSGQLVISLADPASHAEVIVTGVGKREWHAAQVYVRAERPLALTLNDRYQDVLSPNEADFLLIYPRFHLPIHFVSGLLRRVKIFSTAWALSIHGSRESAKLSWSGALTVESALTALCHPVTQITPNTFTATEWPVSQEGEINDLNTADRSASRRTTGCSLILRGDPETQQRPRVSQPGSMPNYWQAWETAYAGHPQKHRSSQRLSDLVELRRANTGEEPSRAKNCIGPLANETDERELRNSLIPEAHSLHQRVLETSLLLAIRDGAVLVSDFRHRFHQVFLSVSPRKERLVAELNPAVSNPFFKALLANEEPSPSGDGVPGLRLESGQNGIDLRLLDETGTLTDAKLEIKNINLDDWDKIWNDINRTVEHEYRRVDPLLDRSPQLSRGERDGMTHQRKRCGPVGLGSAMLRRIGLLAGARAVDVWPGLGKTQIHVEIDSGPSISSIVSALQHPIAGVTNYAEVLDENQTRFAQLREIQPTADRFVGPTSDAASPPALILRPLTRQAARRRNS
;
A
#
# COMPACT_ATOMS: atom_id res chain seq x y z
N MET A 1 -9.26 0.08 -25.26
CA MET A 1 -10.50 0.63 -24.66
C MET A 1 -11.16 -0.49 -23.88
N ILE A 2 -11.62 -0.23 -22.66
CA ILE A 2 -12.38 -1.23 -21.89
C ILE A 2 -13.77 -1.37 -22.53
N PRO A 3 -14.21 -2.56 -22.98
CA PRO A 3 -15.53 -2.72 -23.57
C PRO A 3 -16.63 -2.53 -22.52
N ASP A 4 -17.77 -1.97 -22.91
CA ASP A 4 -18.98 -1.93 -22.08
C ASP A 4 -19.90 -3.10 -22.42
N ALA A 5 -20.73 -3.51 -21.45
CA ALA A 5 -21.71 -4.57 -21.64
C ALA A 5 -22.75 -4.17 -22.69
N GLN A 6 -22.86 -4.95 -23.76
CA GLN A 6 -23.81 -4.65 -24.83
C GLN A 6 -25.23 -5.08 -24.47
N ALA A 7 -25.38 -6.26 -23.87
CA ALA A 7 -26.67 -6.81 -23.46
C ALA A 7 -27.22 -6.11 -22.21
N HIS A 8 -28.53 -5.88 -22.19
CA HIS A 8 -29.21 -5.16 -21.10
C HIS A 8 -29.17 -5.94 -19.78
N ASP A 9 -29.46 -7.23 -19.84
CA ASP A 9 -29.38 -8.18 -18.72
C ASP A 9 -27.97 -8.27 -18.12
N GLN A 10 -26.92 -8.22 -18.96
CA GLN A 10 -25.54 -8.14 -18.48
C GLN A 10 -25.27 -6.84 -17.71
N ARG A 11 -25.81 -5.70 -18.17
CA ARG A 11 -25.70 -4.42 -17.42
C ARG A 11 -26.44 -4.48 -16.09
N GLU A 12 -27.61 -5.11 -16.04
CA GLU A 12 -28.36 -5.31 -14.80
C GLU A 12 -27.59 -6.20 -13.82
N LEU A 13 -27.02 -7.30 -14.30
CA LEU A 13 -26.23 -8.22 -13.47
C LEU A 13 -24.97 -7.53 -12.92
N GLU A 14 -24.24 -6.80 -13.76
CA GLU A 14 -23.05 -6.05 -13.32
C GLU A 14 -23.41 -4.95 -12.31
N THR A 15 -24.55 -4.28 -12.51
CA THR A 15 -25.10 -3.30 -11.56
C THR A 15 -25.41 -3.96 -10.21
N ALA A 16 -26.06 -5.12 -10.23
CA ALA A 16 -26.38 -5.90 -9.04
C ALA A 16 -25.13 -6.29 -8.26
N VAL A 17 -24.10 -6.78 -8.96
CA VAL A 17 -22.84 -7.19 -8.36
C VAL A 17 -22.10 -6.00 -7.75
N LEU A 18 -22.02 -4.86 -8.43
CA LEU A 18 -21.38 -3.67 -7.85
C LEU A 18 -22.13 -3.17 -6.61
N ALA A 19 -23.46 -3.07 -6.68
CA ALA A 19 -24.28 -2.65 -5.54
C ALA A 19 -24.19 -3.61 -4.35
N ALA A 20 -24.06 -4.92 -4.60
CA ALA A 20 -23.86 -5.93 -3.57
C ALA A 20 -22.45 -5.88 -2.99
N LEU A 21 -21.43 -5.63 -3.80
CA LEU A 21 -20.06 -5.43 -3.34
C LEU A 21 -19.95 -4.20 -2.43
N THR A 22 -20.53 -3.06 -2.84
CA THR A 22 -20.49 -1.82 -2.05
C THR A 22 -21.17 -2.00 -0.69
N ARG A 23 -22.33 -2.66 -0.64
CA ARG A 23 -23.02 -2.95 0.63
C ARG A 23 -22.31 -4.04 1.45
N GLY A 24 -21.80 -5.08 0.79
CA GLY A 24 -21.07 -6.16 1.43
C GLY A 24 -19.78 -5.69 2.12
N MET A 25 -19.16 -4.61 1.63
CA MET A 25 -17.99 -4.01 2.27
C MET A 25 -18.29 -3.47 3.67
N ASP A 26 -19.52 -3.04 3.96
CA ASP A 26 -19.92 -2.57 5.30
C ASP A 26 -19.84 -3.69 6.34
N HIS A 27 -19.95 -4.96 5.93
CA HIS A 27 -19.83 -6.11 6.83
C HIS A 27 -18.39 -6.43 7.20
N LEU A 28 -17.42 -6.01 6.37
CA LEU A 28 -16.00 -6.27 6.59
C LEU A 28 -15.47 -5.53 7.83
N VAL A 29 -16.11 -4.43 8.25
CA VAL A 29 -15.71 -3.69 9.46
C VAL A 29 -15.76 -4.53 10.73
N PHE A 30 -16.53 -5.62 10.74
CA PHE A 30 -16.67 -6.54 11.86
C PHE A 30 -15.69 -7.73 11.82
N HIS A 31 -14.83 -7.81 10.80
CA HIS A 31 -13.88 -8.90 10.64
C HIS A 31 -12.45 -8.45 10.97
N SER A 32 -11.78 -9.15 11.89
CA SER A 32 -10.44 -8.80 12.41
C SER A 32 -9.38 -8.62 11.31
N ARG A 33 -9.40 -9.47 10.29
CA ARG A 33 -8.47 -9.43 9.14
C ARG A 33 -8.76 -8.32 8.12
N ALA A 34 -9.91 -7.65 8.20
CA ALA A 34 -10.34 -6.69 7.20
C ALA A 34 -10.05 -5.22 7.56
N TRP A 35 -9.25 -4.99 8.62
CA TRP A 35 -8.89 -3.68 9.18
C TRP A 35 -8.33 -2.66 8.17
N ASP A 36 -7.73 -3.13 7.08
CA ASP A 36 -7.13 -2.30 6.01
C ASP A 36 -7.64 -2.71 4.61
N TYR A 37 -8.87 -3.19 4.51
CA TYR A 37 -9.43 -3.55 3.21
C TYR A 37 -9.82 -2.28 2.45
N ARG A 38 -9.15 -2.07 1.30
CA ARG A 38 -9.58 -1.13 0.25
C ARG A 38 -10.38 -1.88 -0.79
N VAL A 39 -11.13 -1.14 -1.60
CA VAL A 39 -11.76 -1.65 -2.83
C VAL A 39 -10.74 -2.41 -3.68
N GLY A 40 -9.52 -1.88 -3.84
CA GLY A 40 -8.47 -2.51 -4.63
C GLY A 40 -7.94 -3.84 -4.08
N ARG A 41 -8.14 -4.12 -2.78
CA ARG A 41 -7.82 -5.41 -2.14
C ARG A 41 -8.96 -6.42 -2.25
N VAL A 42 -10.20 -5.94 -2.10
CA VAL A 42 -11.43 -6.73 -2.24
C VAL A 42 -11.58 -7.22 -3.67
N ILE A 43 -11.41 -6.33 -4.65
CA ILE A 43 -11.51 -6.62 -6.08
C ILE A 43 -10.09 -6.60 -6.61
N LYS A 44 -9.45 -7.77 -6.74
CA LYS A 44 -8.04 -7.93 -7.16
C LYS A 44 -7.85 -7.66 -8.64
N SER A 45 -8.78 -8.10 -9.48
CA SER A 45 -8.79 -7.79 -10.90
C SER A 45 -10.20 -7.83 -11.48
N VAL A 46 -10.42 -7.08 -12.56
CA VAL A 46 -11.65 -7.08 -13.36
C VAL A 46 -11.25 -7.28 -14.81
N ARG A 47 -11.79 -8.31 -15.46
CA ARG A 47 -11.56 -8.61 -16.88
C ARG A 47 -12.89 -8.53 -17.62
N PRO A 48 -13.18 -7.38 -18.24
CA PRO A 48 -14.42 -7.18 -18.97
C PRO A 48 -14.33 -7.83 -20.36
N GLU A 49 -15.34 -8.65 -20.67
CA GLU A 49 -15.61 -9.18 -22.00
C GLU A 49 -16.90 -8.52 -22.55
N PRO A 50 -17.20 -8.63 -23.85
CA PRO A 50 -18.44 -8.06 -24.40
C PRO A 50 -19.71 -8.54 -23.70
N ASP A 51 -19.78 -9.84 -23.41
CA ASP A 51 -20.98 -10.52 -22.89
C ASP A 51 -20.80 -11.11 -21.48
N SER A 52 -19.67 -10.87 -20.83
CA SER A 52 -19.43 -11.31 -19.46
C SER A 52 -18.38 -10.44 -18.75
N VAL A 53 -18.22 -10.61 -17.45
CA VAL A 53 -17.10 -10.04 -16.71
C VAL A 53 -16.52 -11.06 -15.74
N SER A 54 -15.20 -11.18 -15.73
CA SER A 54 -14.50 -11.96 -14.70
C SER A 54 -14.04 -11.04 -13.57
N LEU A 55 -14.40 -11.37 -12.34
CA LEU A 55 -14.04 -10.64 -11.13
C LEU A 55 -13.17 -11.53 -10.24
N GLU A 56 -11.92 -11.14 -10.04
CA GLU A 56 -11.08 -11.78 -9.05
C GLU A 56 -11.31 -11.12 -7.71
N LEU A 57 -11.96 -11.84 -6.80
CA LEU A 57 -12.34 -11.34 -5.49
C LEU A 57 -11.43 -11.90 -4.39
N ASP A 58 -11.26 -11.12 -3.33
CA ASP A 58 -10.78 -11.68 -2.08
C ASP A 58 -11.86 -12.59 -1.46
N PRO A 59 -11.51 -13.80 -0.99
CA PRO A 59 -12.49 -14.70 -0.40
C PRO A 59 -13.31 -14.13 0.75
N LEU A 60 -12.79 -13.14 1.50
CA LEU A 60 -13.52 -12.55 2.62
C LEU A 60 -14.78 -11.81 2.18
N ILE A 61 -14.80 -11.14 1.02
CA ILE A 61 -15.98 -10.38 0.59
C ILE A 61 -17.09 -11.28 0.07
N LEU A 62 -16.78 -12.53 -0.27
CA LEU A 62 -17.72 -13.39 -1.00
C LEU A 62 -19.02 -13.64 -0.23
N GLY A 63 -18.93 -13.94 1.07
CA GLY A 63 -20.10 -14.12 1.94
C GLY A 63 -20.99 -12.88 1.99
N PRO A 64 -20.45 -11.72 2.46
CA PRO A 64 -21.19 -10.46 2.50
C PRO A 64 -21.81 -10.04 1.16
N MET A 65 -21.04 -10.14 0.07
CA MET A 65 -21.54 -9.81 -1.27
C MET A 65 -22.73 -10.69 -1.64
N LEU A 66 -22.66 -12.00 -1.39
CA LEU A 66 -23.78 -12.90 -1.69
C LEU A 66 -25.00 -12.64 -0.80
N GLY A 67 -24.80 -12.26 0.46
CA GLY A 67 -25.90 -11.86 1.36
C GLY A 67 -26.66 -10.64 0.86
N GLU A 68 -25.97 -9.68 0.25
CA GLU A 68 -26.59 -8.48 -0.34
C GLU A 68 -27.10 -8.70 -1.78
N LEU A 69 -26.56 -9.68 -2.49
CA LEU A 69 -26.91 -9.95 -3.88
C LEU A 69 -28.12 -10.85 -4.03
N LEU A 70 -28.14 -11.98 -3.32
CA LEU A 70 -29.13 -13.03 -3.53
C LEU A 70 -30.53 -12.57 -3.08
N PRO A 71 -31.58 -12.91 -3.84
CA PRO A 71 -32.93 -12.47 -3.54
C PRO A 71 -33.45 -13.17 -2.28
N ILE A 72 -34.19 -12.41 -1.49
CA ILE A 72 -34.89 -12.86 -0.30
C ILE A 72 -36.35 -12.47 -0.50
N GLY A 73 -37.20 -13.48 -0.68
CA GLY A 73 -38.64 -13.28 -0.83
C GLY A 73 -39.31 -12.97 0.51
N PRO A 74 -40.55 -12.43 0.46
CA PRO A 74 -41.32 -12.13 1.66
C PRO A 74 -41.57 -13.40 2.47
N HIS A 75 -41.66 -13.25 3.80
CA HIS A 75 -42.12 -14.33 4.65
C HIS A 75 -43.55 -14.71 4.24
N LYS A 76 -43.91 -16.00 4.34
CA LYS A 76 -45.18 -16.57 3.83
C LYS A 76 -46.47 -15.84 4.26
N ASP A 77 -46.40 -14.98 5.27
CA ASP A 77 -47.54 -14.29 5.87
C ASP A 77 -47.65 -12.80 5.49
N GLU A 78 -46.72 -12.25 4.69
CA GLU A 78 -46.74 -10.85 4.24
C GLU A 78 -47.29 -10.73 2.81
N GLN A 79 -48.29 -9.88 2.63
CA GLN A 79 -48.89 -9.56 1.32
C GLN A 79 -48.05 -8.55 0.50
N SER A 80 -46.89 -8.11 1.00
CA SER A 80 -46.01 -7.20 0.28
C SER A 80 -45.16 -7.95 -0.75
N ILE A 81 -45.08 -7.39 -1.96
CA ILE A 81 -44.19 -7.86 -3.04
C ILE A 81 -42.82 -7.18 -2.84
N GLU A 82 -42.25 -7.25 -1.64
CA GLU A 82 -40.90 -6.73 -1.40
C GLU A 82 -39.89 -7.86 -1.51
N ILE A 83 -38.88 -7.64 -2.36
CA ILE A 83 -37.74 -8.55 -2.53
C ILE A 83 -36.50 -7.81 -2.08
N ALA A 84 -35.88 -8.28 -1.00
CA ALA A 84 -34.54 -7.83 -0.65
C ALA A 84 -33.50 -8.54 -1.53
N GLY A 85 -32.37 -7.89 -1.80
CA GLY A 85 -31.39 -8.38 -2.77
C GLY A 85 -31.77 -8.05 -4.21
N THR A 86 -31.34 -8.86 -5.18
CA THR A 86 -31.65 -8.67 -6.61
C THR A 86 -32.52 -9.79 -7.13
N ALA A 87 -33.74 -9.47 -7.56
CA ALA A 87 -34.67 -10.42 -8.15
C ALA A 87 -34.05 -11.11 -9.38
N GLY A 88 -34.05 -12.46 -9.35
CA GLY A 88 -33.47 -13.31 -10.38
C GLY A 88 -31.97 -13.58 -10.24
N ALA A 89 -31.24 -12.92 -9.34
CA ALA A 89 -29.81 -13.19 -9.16
C ALA A 89 -29.58 -14.58 -8.56
N ARG A 90 -28.60 -15.32 -9.12
CA ARG A 90 -28.21 -16.66 -8.69
C ARG A 90 -26.70 -16.78 -8.60
N ALA A 91 -26.22 -17.65 -7.73
CA ALA A 91 -24.81 -17.98 -7.59
C ALA A 91 -24.62 -19.50 -7.56
N ARG A 92 -23.76 -20.02 -8.45
CA ARG A 92 -23.55 -21.45 -8.63
C ARG A 92 -22.09 -21.82 -8.81
N TRP A 93 -21.69 -22.92 -8.20
CA TRP A 93 -20.38 -23.53 -8.41
C TRP A 93 -20.44 -24.50 -9.61
N ARG A 94 -19.78 -24.15 -10.73
CA ARG A 94 -19.72 -25.01 -11.93
C ARG A 94 -18.79 -26.20 -11.72
N LYS A 95 -19.02 -27.27 -12.49
CA LYS A 95 -18.12 -28.44 -12.56
C LYS A 95 -16.71 -28.06 -13.00
N SER A 96 -16.54 -26.97 -13.75
CA SER A 96 -15.24 -26.40 -14.14
C SER A 96 -14.44 -25.80 -12.97
N GLY A 97 -14.99 -25.75 -11.76
CA GLY A 97 -14.33 -25.16 -10.59
C GLY A 97 -14.44 -23.63 -10.54
N GLN A 98 -15.42 -23.06 -11.24
CA GLN A 98 -15.67 -21.63 -11.27
C GLN A 98 -16.97 -21.30 -10.54
N LEU A 99 -16.95 -20.23 -9.76
CA LEU A 99 -18.17 -19.63 -9.24
C LEU A 99 -18.74 -18.70 -10.31
N VAL A 100 -20.01 -18.90 -10.66
CA VAL A 100 -20.71 -18.04 -11.63
C VAL A 100 -21.94 -17.44 -10.99
N ILE A 101 -22.11 -16.15 -11.22
CA ILE A 101 -23.31 -15.40 -10.87
C ILE A 101 -24.05 -15.11 -12.19
N SER A 102 -25.36 -15.32 -12.21
CA SER A 102 -26.21 -15.12 -13.39
C SER A 102 -27.60 -14.61 -13.01
N LEU A 103 -28.39 -14.21 -14.01
CA LEU A 103 -29.82 -13.95 -13.86
C LEU A 103 -30.63 -15.19 -14.28
N ALA A 104 -31.67 -15.52 -13.53
CA ALA A 104 -32.53 -16.68 -13.76
C ALA A 104 -33.64 -16.42 -14.82
N ASP A 105 -33.45 -15.42 -15.68
CA ASP A 105 -34.39 -15.14 -16.78
C ASP A 105 -34.22 -16.19 -17.89
N PRO A 106 -35.30 -16.75 -18.45
CA PRO A 106 -35.20 -17.82 -19.47
C PRO A 106 -34.39 -17.46 -20.72
N ALA A 107 -34.29 -16.17 -21.05
CA ALA A 107 -33.59 -15.66 -22.22
C ALA A 107 -32.25 -14.96 -21.86
N SER A 108 -31.89 -14.88 -20.59
CA SER A 108 -30.66 -14.20 -20.20
C SER A 108 -29.43 -15.08 -20.43
N HIS A 109 -28.39 -14.46 -20.95
CA HIS A 109 -27.06 -15.05 -21.07
C HIS A 109 -26.04 -14.31 -20.19
N ALA A 110 -26.51 -13.45 -19.29
CA ALA A 110 -25.69 -12.62 -18.43
C ALA A 110 -24.92 -13.47 -17.42
N GLU A 111 -23.59 -13.30 -17.39
CA GLU A 111 -22.70 -14.01 -16.50
C GLU A 111 -21.61 -13.11 -15.91
N VAL A 112 -21.39 -13.29 -14.60
CA VAL A 112 -20.23 -12.79 -13.87
C VAL A 112 -19.46 -13.98 -13.34
N ILE A 113 -18.21 -14.14 -13.78
CA ILE A 113 -17.34 -15.25 -13.37
C ILE A 113 -16.49 -14.76 -12.20
N VAL A 114 -16.67 -15.38 -11.03
CA VAL A 114 -15.87 -15.04 -9.85
C VAL A 114 -14.65 -15.96 -9.78
N THR A 115 -13.46 -15.36 -9.83
CA THR A 115 -12.16 -16.03 -9.72
C THR A 115 -11.47 -15.67 -8.40
N GLY A 116 -10.38 -16.37 -8.06
CA GLY A 116 -9.68 -16.17 -6.78
C GLY A 116 -10.34 -16.86 -5.58
N VAL A 117 -11.46 -17.56 -5.81
CA VAL A 117 -12.21 -18.33 -4.81
C VAL A 117 -12.24 -19.80 -5.21
N GLY A 118 -11.97 -20.69 -4.26
CA GLY A 118 -12.07 -22.13 -4.42
C GLY A 118 -13.37 -22.69 -3.83
N LYS A 119 -13.55 -24.01 -3.95
CA LYS A 119 -14.72 -24.72 -3.40
C LYS A 119 -14.87 -24.50 -1.87
N ARG A 120 -13.74 -24.33 -1.17
CA ARG A 120 -13.71 -24.04 0.26
C ARG A 120 -14.22 -22.64 0.58
N GLU A 121 -13.72 -21.64 -0.15
CA GLU A 121 -14.12 -20.24 -0.03
C GLU A 121 -15.62 -20.10 -0.33
N TRP A 122 -16.10 -20.79 -1.37
CA TRP A 122 -17.52 -20.90 -1.69
C TRP A 122 -18.33 -21.51 -0.53
N HIS A 123 -17.88 -22.63 0.03
CA HIS A 123 -18.56 -23.25 1.16
C HIS A 123 -18.62 -22.33 2.39
N ALA A 124 -17.52 -21.65 2.72
CA ALA A 124 -17.47 -20.69 3.82
C ALA A 124 -18.42 -19.51 3.58
N ALA A 125 -18.50 -19.00 2.35
CA ALA A 125 -19.45 -17.97 1.98
C ALA A 125 -20.90 -18.44 2.09
N GLN A 126 -21.23 -19.67 1.70
CA GLN A 126 -22.57 -20.23 1.91
C GLN A 126 -22.92 -20.33 3.41
N VAL A 127 -21.97 -20.74 4.25
CA VAL A 127 -22.18 -20.81 5.71
C VAL A 127 -22.40 -19.42 6.31
N TYR A 128 -21.63 -18.42 5.87
CA TYR A 128 -21.85 -17.02 6.23
C TYR A 128 -23.28 -16.57 5.88
N VAL A 129 -23.70 -16.76 4.62
CA VAL A 129 -25.03 -16.34 4.15
C VAL A 129 -26.14 -17.08 4.89
N ARG A 130 -25.98 -18.38 5.21
CA ARG A 130 -26.96 -19.11 6.03
C ARG A 130 -27.11 -18.53 7.44
N ALA A 131 -26.02 -18.06 8.02
CA ALA A 131 -26.02 -17.51 9.37
C ALA A 131 -26.54 -16.07 9.42
N GLU A 132 -26.25 -15.25 8.39
CA GLU A 132 -26.69 -13.86 8.31
C GLU A 132 -28.12 -13.73 7.75
N ARG A 133 -28.42 -14.43 6.65
CA ARG A 133 -29.66 -14.34 5.88
C ARG A 133 -30.12 -15.73 5.41
N PRO A 134 -30.68 -16.58 6.31
CA PRO A 134 -30.95 -18.00 6.04
C PRO A 134 -31.85 -18.26 4.82
N LEU A 135 -32.73 -17.31 4.48
CA LEU A 135 -33.67 -17.43 3.37
C LEU A 135 -33.03 -17.19 1.99
N ALA A 136 -31.91 -16.46 1.90
CA ALA A 136 -31.29 -16.06 0.63
C ALA A 136 -30.85 -17.27 -0.22
N LEU A 137 -30.33 -18.32 0.42
CA LEU A 137 -29.90 -19.53 -0.28
C LEU A 137 -31.06 -20.47 -0.62
N THR A 138 -32.20 -20.33 0.06
CA THR A 138 -33.36 -21.20 -0.18
C THR A 138 -33.93 -21.01 -1.58
N LEU A 139 -34.04 -19.74 -2.03
CA LEU A 139 -34.49 -19.44 -3.40
C LEU A 139 -33.44 -19.85 -4.44
N ASN A 140 -32.17 -19.57 -4.17
CA ASN A 140 -31.06 -19.96 -5.03
C ASN A 140 -31.03 -21.47 -5.29
N ASP A 141 -31.24 -22.28 -4.25
CA ASP A 141 -31.19 -23.74 -4.35
C ASP A 141 -32.44 -24.33 -5.02
N ARG A 142 -33.63 -23.75 -4.77
CA ARG A 142 -34.91 -24.26 -5.27
C ARG A 142 -35.22 -23.85 -6.72
N TYR A 143 -34.80 -22.66 -7.12
CA TYR A 143 -35.10 -22.06 -8.42
C TYR A 143 -33.80 -21.67 -9.15
N GLN A 144 -32.92 -22.64 -9.38
CA GLN A 144 -31.56 -22.37 -9.88
C GLN A 144 -31.52 -21.66 -11.23
N ASP A 145 -32.38 -22.07 -12.16
CA ASP A 145 -32.37 -21.60 -13.56
C ASP A 145 -33.69 -20.91 -13.96
N VAL A 146 -34.55 -20.59 -12.99
CA VAL A 146 -35.85 -19.93 -13.23
C VAL A 146 -36.15 -18.90 -12.14
N LEU A 147 -36.97 -17.89 -12.47
CA LEU A 147 -37.55 -16.99 -11.48
C LEU A 147 -38.50 -17.77 -10.57
N SER A 148 -38.49 -17.46 -9.27
CA SER A 148 -39.58 -17.87 -8.39
C SER A 148 -40.86 -17.07 -8.73
N PRO A 149 -42.07 -17.56 -8.39
CA PRO A 149 -43.31 -16.84 -8.66
C PRO A 149 -43.29 -15.39 -8.15
N ASN A 150 -42.81 -15.16 -6.92
CA ASN A 150 -42.73 -13.82 -6.34
C ASN A 150 -41.74 -12.91 -7.09
N GLU A 151 -40.60 -13.45 -7.54
CA GLU A 151 -39.66 -12.69 -8.38
C GLU A 151 -40.27 -12.33 -9.73
N ALA A 152 -41.02 -13.25 -10.35
CA ALA A 152 -41.73 -12.98 -11.58
C ALA A 152 -42.81 -11.89 -11.39
N ASP A 153 -43.64 -12.01 -10.36
CA ASP A 153 -44.67 -11.02 -10.03
C ASP A 153 -44.06 -9.64 -9.71
N PHE A 154 -42.94 -9.60 -8.99
CA PHE A 154 -42.20 -8.37 -8.73
C PHE A 154 -41.72 -7.71 -10.04
N LEU A 155 -41.09 -8.49 -10.92
CA LEU A 155 -40.53 -7.99 -12.17
C LEU A 155 -41.59 -7.60 -13.21
N LEU A 156 -42.83 -8.05 -13.05
CA LEU A 156 -43.97 -7.56 -13.84
C LEU A 156 -44.35 -6.12 -13.47
N ILE A 157 -44.05 -5.68 -12.25
CA ILE A 157 -44.49 -4.39 -11.69
C ILE A 157 -43.33 -3.41 -11.57
N TYR A 158 -42.15 -3.88 -11.15
CA TYR A 158 -40.99 -3.07 -10.82
C TYR A 158 -39.75 -3.50 -11.63
N PRO A 159 -38.96 -2.54 -12.14
CA PRO A 159 -37.65 -2.87 -12.69
C PRO A 159 -36.70 -3.33 -11.57
N ARG A 160 -35.66 -4.08 -11.91
CA ARG A 160 -34.62 -4.49 -10.94
C ARG A 160 -33.93 -3.29 -10.29
N PHE A 161 -33.70 -2.24 -11.09
CA PHE A 161 -32.99 -1.04 -10.67
C PHE A 161 -33.74 0.21 -11.10
N HIS A 162 -33.86 1.15 -10.17
CA HIS A 162 -34.32 2.50 -10.43
C HIS A 162 -33.13 3.44 -10.59
N LEU A 163 -32.14 3.06 -11.41
CA LEU A 163 -30.97 3.88 -11.71
C LEU A 163 -30.39 3.62 -13.12
N PRO A 164 -29.55 4.51 -13.67
CA PRO A 164 -28.90 4.30 -14.97
C PRO A 164 -27.90 3.12 -14.96
N ILE A 165 -28.39 1.91 -15.22
CA ILE A 165 -27.60 0.66 -15.12
C ILE A 165 -26.35 0.64 -16.02
N HIS A 166 -26.34 1.41 -17.12
CA HIS A 166 -25.19 1.47 -18.02
C HIS A 166 -23.99 2.16 -17.36
N PHE A 167 -24.20 3.22 -16.57
CA PHE A 167 -23.13 3.83 -15.79
C PHE A 167 -22.62 2.88 -14.72
N VAL A 168 -23.51 2.21 -14.01
CA VAL A 168 -23.09 1.35 -12.89
C VAL A 168 -22.35 0.10 -13.37
N SER A 169 -22.82 -0.52 -14.45
CA SER A 169 -22.08 -1.57 -15.16
C SER A 169 -20.72 -1.06 -15.65
N GLY A 170 -20.68 0.12 -16.29
CA GLY A 170 -19.44 0.76 -16.74
C GLY A 170 -18.46 1.02 -15.59
N LEU A 171 -18.96 1.41 -14.42
CA LEU A 171 -18.18 1.61 -13.18
C LEU A 171 -17.57 0.29 -12.69
N LEU A 172 -18.33 -0.82 -12.66
CA LEU A 172 -17.79 -2.11 -12.23
C LEU A 172 -16.56 -2.50 -13.06
N ARG A 173 -16.67 -2.35 -14.38
CA ARG A 173 -15.59 -2.65 -15.34
C ARG A 173 -14.36 -1.76 -15.15
N ARG A 174 -14.50 -0.63 -14.45
CA ARG A 174 -13.46 0.39 -14.20
C ARG A 174 -13.20 0.63 -12.71
N VAL A 175 -13.70 -0.25 -11.83
CA VAL A 175 -13.71 -0.03 -10.38
C VAL A 175 -12.30 0.13 -9.80
N LYS A 176 -11.27 -0.33 -10.51
CA LYS A 176 -9.85 -0.14 -10.18
C LYS A 176 -9.38 1.32 -10.15
N ILE A 177 -10.10 2.24 -10.77
CA ILE A 177 -9.89 3.68 -10.58
C ILE A 177 -9.99 4.04 -9.09
N PHE A 178 -10.86 3.36 -8.35
CA PHE A 178 -11.10 3.54 -6.92
C PHE A 178 -10.31 2.56 -6.06
N SER A 179 -9.22 1.97 -6.57
CA SER A 179 -8.46 0.94 -5.85
C SER A 179 -7.89 1.40 -4.49
N THR A 180 -7.68 2.70 -4.32
CA THR A 180 -7.20 3.33 -3.08
C THR A 180 -8.34 3.78 -2.16
N ALA A 181 -9.60 3.69 -2.59
CA ALA A 181 -10.75 4.02 -1.77
C ALA A 181 -10.99 2.94 -0.70
N TRP A 182 -11.37 3.40 0.49
CA TRP A 182 -11.73 2.57 1.64
C TRP A 182 -13.12 1.98 1.48
N ALA A 183 -14.06 2.82 1.06
CA ALA A 183 -15.44 2.46 0.84
C ALA A 183 -15.91 3.07 -0.48
N LEU A 184 -16.86 2.39 -1.11
CA LEU A 184 -17.64 2.87 -2.22
C LEU A 184 -19.10 2.69 -1.85
N SER A 185 -19.92 3.70 -2.10
CA SER A 185 -21.37 3.58 -2.02
C SER A 185 -21.99 4.07 -3.32
N ILE A 186 -23.05 3.38 -3.75
CA ILE A 186 -23.79 3.76 -4.92
C ILE A 186 -25.28 3.79 -4.62
N HIS A 187 -25.91 4.91 -4.97
CA HIS A 187 -27.34 5.13 -4.85
C HIS A 187 -27.83 5.79 -6.12
N GLY A 188 -29.12 5.70 -6.45
CA GLY A 188 -29.60 6.32 -7.66
C GLY A 188 -31.11 6.47 -7.72
N SER A 189 -31.51 7.24 -8.72
CA SER A 189 -32.87 7.43 -9.20
C SER A 189 -32.88 7.12 -10.69
N ARG A 190 -34.05 7.00 -11.35
CA ARG A 190 -34.11 6.63 -12.78
C ARG A 190 -33.23 7.50 -13.69
N GLU A 191 -33.00 8.74 -13.32
CA GLU A 191 -32.26 9.71 -14.11
C GLU A 191 -30.79 9.86 -13.68
N SER A 192 -30.43 9.41 -12.48
CA SER A 192 -29.09 9.66 -11.94
C SER A 192 -28.55 8.53 -11.06
N ALA A 193 -27.26 8.25 -11.16
CA ALA A 193 -26.51 7.45 -10.21
C ALA A 193 -25.55 8.35 -9.43
N LYS A 194 -25.53 8.24 -8.11
CA LYS A 194 -24.58 8.90 -7.23
C LYS A 194 -23.59 7.87 -6.70
N LEU A 195 -22.33 8.00 -7.11
CA LEU A 195 -21.19 7.27 -6.58
C LEU A 195 -20.46 8.13 -5.54
N SER A 196 -20.33 7.62 -4.32
CA SER A 196 -19.52 8.26 -3.28
C SER A 196 -18.38 7.34 -2.83
N TRP A 197 -17.24 7.92 -2.45
CA TRP A 197 -16.11 7.15 -1.92
C TRP A 197 -15.35 7.90 -0.82
N SER A 198 -14.75 7.14 0.07
CA SER A 198 -13.82 7.66 1.09
C SER A 198 -12.38 7.30 0.72
N GLY A 199 -11.48 8.28 0.65
CA GLY A 199 -10.06 8.04 0.35
C GLY A 199 -9.35 9.19 -0.33
N ALA A 200 -8.10 8.96 -0.74
CA ALA A 200 -7.23 10.00 -1.28
C ALA A 200 -7.50 10.39 -2.75
N LEU A 201 -8.35 9.63 -3.46
CA LEU A 201 -8.70 9.93 -4.84
C LEU A 201 -9.56 11.20 -4.91
N THR A 202 -9.10 12.23 -5.61
CA THR A 202 -9.88 13.46 -5.81
C THR A 202 -10.96 13.27 -6.87
N VAL A 203 -12.03 14.07 -6.81
CA VAL A 203 -13.08 14.08 -7.84
C VAL A 203 -12.51 14.40 -9.22
N GLU A 204 -11.65 15.42 -9.32
CA GLU A 204 -10.92 15.75 -10.55
C GLU A 204 -10.18 14.53 -11.14
N SER A 205 -9.46 13.77 -10.29
CA SER A 205 -8.73 12.58 -10.73
C SER A 205 -9.67 11.46 -11.18
N ALA A 206 -10.78 11.26 -10.47
CA ALA A 206 -11.80 10.28 -10.83
C ALA A 206 -12.49 10.63 -12.15
N LEU A 207 -12.87 11.90 -12.35
CA LEU A 207 -13.42 12.42 -13.61
C LEU A 207 -12.43 12.23 -14.74
N THR A 208 -11.19 12.67 -14.55
CA THR A 208 -10.13 12.53 -15.56
C THR A 208 -9.95 11.08 -15.98
N ALA A 209 -9.94 10.14 -15.03
CA ALA A 209 -9.83 8.72 -15.33
C ALA A 209 -11.08 8.14 -16.02
N LEU A 210 -12.28 8.51 -15.56
CA LEU A 210 -13.56 8.03 -16.13
C LEU A 210 -13.92 8.67 -17.47
N CYS A 211 -13.26 9.76 -17.86
CA CYS A 211 -13.42 10.45 -19.13
C CYS A 211 -12.27 10.19 -20.11
N HIS A 212 -11.19 9.52 -19.66
CA HIS A 212 -10.03 9.25 -20.50
C HIS A 212 -10.38 8.25 -21.61
N PRO A 213 -9.92 8.42 -22.88
CA PRO A 213 -10.38 7.62 -24.02
C PRO A 213 -10.25 6.08 -23.87
N VAL A 214 -9.31 5.61 -23.07
CA VAL A 214 -9.10 4.17 -22.83
C VAL A 214 -10.09 3.60 -21.80
N THR A 215 -10.50 4.43 -20.85
CA THR A 215 -11.28 4.08 -19.65
C THR A 215 -12.60 4.86 -19.58
N GLN A 216 -13.01 5.50 -20.67
CA GLN A 216 -14.22 6.31 -20.71
C GLN A 216 -15.43 5.47 -20.36
N ILE A 217 -16.30 5.96 -19.47
CA ILE A 217 -17.48 5.22 -19.02
C ILE A 217 -18.67 5.30 -19.99
N THR A 218 -18.60 6.23 -20.95
CA THR A 218 -19.60 6.40 -22.02
C THR A 218 -18.88 6.81 -23.32
N PRO A 219 -19.20 6.19 -24.47
CA PRO A 219 -18.58 6.54 -25.75
C PRO A 219 -19.17 7.82 -26.36
N ASN A 220 -18.25 8.71 -26.78
CA ASN A 220 -18.41 9.73 -27.83
C ASN A 220 -19.24 11.00 -27.54
N THR A 221 -20.18 11.04 -26.60
CA THR A 221 -20.81 12.33 -26.19
C THR A 221 -21.24 12.35 -24.72
N PHE A 222 -20.38 12.93 -23.88
CA PHE A 222 -20.73 13.27 -22.50
C PHE A 222 -20.27 14.69 -22.17
N THR A 223 -20.90 15.31 -21.18
CA THR A 223 -20.31 16.46 -20.50
C THR A 223 -19.79 16.03 -19.13
N ALA A 224 -18.61 16.51 -18.76
CA ALA A 224 -18.04 16.31 -17.44
C ALA A 224 -17.85 17.67 -16.79
N THR A 225 -18.44 17.85 -15.61
CA THR A 225 -18.34 19.11 -14.85
C THR A 225 -17.92 18.81 -13.42
N GLU A 226 -16.89 19.51 -12.96
CA GLU A 226 -16.51 19.53 -11.54
C GLU A 226 -17.16 20.73 -10.85
N TRP A 227 -17.64 20.54 -9.64
CA TRP A 227 -18.13 21.59 -8.75
C TRP A 227 -17.16 21.74 -7.56
N PRO A 228 -16.18 22.66 -7.65
CA PRO A 228 -15.09 22.76 -6.67
C PRO A 228 -15.58 23.02 -5.24
N VAL A 229 -16.72 23.70 -5.09
CA VAL A 229 -17.28 24.09 -3.78
C VAL A 229 -17.90 22.89 -3.04
N SER A 230 -18.44 21.92 -3.76
CA SER A 230 -19.14 20.76 -3.17
C SER A 230 -18.30 19.48 -3.15
N GLN A 231 -17.10 19.48 -3.73
CA GLN A 231 -16.32 18.25 -3.98
C GLN A 231 -17.18 17.19 -4.70
N GLU A 232 -18.00 17.64 -5.64
CA GLU A 232 -18.83 16.79 -6.48
C GLU A 232 -18.45 17.00 -7.94
N GLY A 233 -18.62 15.97 -8.74
CA GLY A 233 -18.43 15.98 -10.18
C GLY A 233 -19.63 15.31 -10.84
N GLU A 234 -19.87 15.60 -12.10
CA GLU A 234 -20.98 15.01 -12.85
C GLU A 234 -20.49 14.59 -14.23
N ILE A 235 -20.88 13.39 -14.66
CA ILE A 235 -20.76 12.92 -16.04
C ILE A 235 -22.18 12.75 -16.58
N ASN A 236 -22.56 13.54 -17.57
CA ASN A 236 -23.87 13.47 -18.22
C ASN A 236 -23.74 12.76 -19.57
N ASP A 237 -24.46 11.66 -19.77
CA ASP A 237 -24.53 10.98 -21.07
C ASP A 237 -25.62 11.65 -21.94
N LEU A 238 -25.19 12.26 -23.04
CA LEU A 238 -26.08 13.00 -23.94
C LEU A 238 -26.80 12.09 -24.96
N ASN A 239 -26.41 10.83 -25.08
CA ASN A 239 -26.99 9.87 -26.04
C ASN A 239 -28.15 9.06 -25.47
N THR A 240 -28.35 9.06 -24.16
CA THR A 240 -29.52 8.42 -23.52
C THR A 240 -30.79 9.26 -23.70
N ALA A 241 -31.32 9.28 -24.92
CA ALA A 241 -32.65 9.81 -25.20
C ALA A 241 -33.71 8.78 -24.76
N ASP A 242 -34.05 8.74 -23.46
CA ASP A 242 -35.28 8.09 -23.04
C ASP A 242 -36.46 9.06 -23.25
N ARG A 243 -37.47 8.60 -23.98
CA ARG A 243 -38.53 9.42 -24.57
C ARG A 243 -39.55 9.84 -23.52
N SER A 244 -39.34 10.95 -22.82
CA SER A 244 -40.46 11.76 -22.31
C SER A 244 -40.07 13.24 -22.16
N ALA A 245 -41.02 14.12 -22.48
CA ALA A 245 -40.75 15.45 -22.97
C ALA A 245 -40.61 16.54 -21.88
N SER A 246 -39.74 17.49 -22.23
CA SER A 246 -39.74 18.92 -21.87
C SER A 246 -38.84 19.40 -20.72
N ARG A 247 -37.95 20.32 -21.13
CA ARG A 247 -37.04 21.22 -20.39
C ARG A 247 -35.66 20.66 -20.01
N ARG A 248 -34.69 21.10 -20.83
CA ARG A 248 -33.23 21.29 -20.63
C ARG A 248 -32.49 20.18 -19.86
N THR A 249 -31.59 19.51 -20.60
CA THR A 249 -30.65 18.42 -20.23
C THR A 249 -31.31 17.09 -19.87
N THR A 250 -31.87 16.40 -20.88
CA THR A 250 -32.50 15.07 -20.76
C THR A 250 -31.53 13.92 -21.06
N GLY A 251 -30.44 13.83 -20.29
CA GLY A 251 -29.51 12.69 -20.30
C GLY A 251 -29.45 12.07 -18.91
N CYS A 252 -29.05 10.80 -18.80
CA CYS A 252 -28.74 10.23 -17.49
C CYS A 252 -27.45 10.85 -16.94
N SER A 253 -27.38 11.02 -15.61
CA SER A 253 -26.18 11.56 -14.96
C SER A 253 -25.51 10.59 -13.99
N LEU A 254 -24.19 10.62 -13.94
CA LEU A 254 -23.37 10.01 -12.90
C LEU A 254 -22.75 11.11 -12.05
N ILE A 255 -23.24 11.25 -10.83
CA ILE A 255 -22.73 12.18 -9.83
C ILE A 255 -21.64 11.47 -9.03
N LEU A 256 -20.45 12.06 -9.02
CA LEU A 256 -19.26 11.62 -8.30
C LEU A 256 -19.08 12.47 -7.05
N ARG A 257 -18.85 11.85 -5.90
CA ARG A 257 -18.56 12.56 -4.65
C ARG A 257 -17.39 11.90 -3.91
N GLY A 258 -16.27 12.62 -3.83
CA GLY A 258 -15.16 12.23 -2.98
C GLY A 258 -15.36 12.80 -1.59
N ASP A 259 -15.17 11.97 -0.56
CA ASP A 259 -15.07 12.43 0.82
C ASP A 259 -13.62 12.28 1.30
N PRO A 260 -12.79 13.34 1.17
CA PRO A 260 -11.41 13.34 1.61
C PRO A 260 -11.29 13.50 3.13
N GLU A 261 -12.34 13.96 3.82
CA GLU A 261 -12.34 14.23 5.26
C GLU A 261 -12.69 12.99 6.08
N THR A 262 -13.45 12.04 5.53
CA THR A 262 -13.57 10.67 6.10
C THR A 262 -12.33 9.82 5.79
N GLN A 263 -11.16 10.30 6.21
CA GLN A 263 -10.04 9.42 6.58
C GLN A 263 -10.26 8.72 7.92
N GLN A 264 -11.46 8.82 8.51
CA GLN A 264 -11.82 8.02 9.66
C GLN A 264 -11.72 6.56 9.25
N ARG A 265 -10.64 5.91 9.71
CA ARG A 265 -10.46 4.46 9.70
C ARG A 265 -11.81 3.83 10.06
N PRO A 266 -12.25 2.75 9.39
CA PRO A 266 -13.48 2.06 9.77
C PRO A 266 -13.48 1.89 11.28
N ARG A 267 -14.57 2.36 11.94
CA ARG A 267 -14.69 2.34 13.40
C ARG A 267 -14.30 0.94 13.86
N VAL A 268 -13.17 0.84 14.56
CA VAL A 268 -12.67 -0.43 15.07
C VAL A 268 -13.78 -1.02 15.92
N SER A 269 -14.36 -2.14 15.49
CA SER A 269 -15.22 -2.93 16.36
C SER A 269 -14.39 -3.24 17.60
N GLN A 270 -14.87 -2.85 18.78
CA GLN A 270 -14.18 -3.16 20.03
C GLN A 270 -13.81 -4.65 20.04
N PRO A 271 -12.58 -5.03 20.42
CA PRO A 271 -12.19 -6.43 20.50
C PRO A 271 -13.15 -7.15 21.45
N GLY A 272 -14.05 -8.02 20.95
CA GLY A 272 -14.95 -8.75 21.84
C GLY A 272 -16.19 -9.42 21.26
N SER A 273 -16.74 -9.01 20.11
CA SER A 273 -17.91 -9.70 19.54
C SER A 273 -17.89 -9.72 18.02
N MET A 274 -17.02 -10.56 17.45
CA MET A 274 -17.17 -10.95 16.04
C MET A 274 -18.56 -11.60 15.87
N PRO A 275 -19.44 -11.08 15.01
CA PRO A 275 -20.78 -11.61 14.82
C PRO A 275 -20.78 -13.11 14.50
N ASN A 276 -21.85 -13.81 14.90
CA ASN A 276 -21.97 -15.27 14.75
C ASN A 276 -21.75 -15.74 13.29
N TYR A 277 -22.15 -14.95 12.30
CA TYR A 277 -21.95 -15.27 10.88
C TYR A 277 -20.48 -15.25 10.46
N TRP A 278 -19.65 -14.38 11.04
CA TRP A 278 -18.21 -14.36 10.79
C TRP A 278 -17.50 -15.52 11.52
N GLN A 279 -17.94 -15.89 12.72
CA GLN A 279 -17.46 -17.10 13.41
C GLN A 279 -17.77 -18.37 12.60
N ALA A 280 -18.98 -18.44 12.04
CA ALA A 280 -19.40 -19.56 11.19
C ALA A 280 -18.56 -19.62 9.90
N TRP A 281 -18.29 -18.47 9.28
CA TRP A 281 -17.39 -18.37 8.13
C TRP A 281 -15.98 -18.87 8.46
N GLU A 282 -15.36 -18.39 9.55
CA GLU A 282 -14.01 -18.79 9.94
C GLU A 282 -13.91 -20.30 10.22
N THR A 283 -14.92 -20.86 10.88
CA THR A 283 -15.00 -22.29 11.18
C THR A 283 -15.07 -23.12 9.89
N ALA A 284 -15.96 -22.74 8.96
CA ALA A 284 -16.08 -23.41 7.66
C ALA A 284 -14.82 -23.25 6.80
N TYR A 285 -14.17 -22.08 6.87
CA TYR A 285 -12.92 -21.81 6.18
C TYR A 285 -11.73 -22.59 6.79
N ALA A 286 -11.73 -22.84 8.10
CA ALA A 286 -10.68 -23.56 8.83
C ALA A 286 -10.77 -25.09 8.70
N GLY A 287 -11.96 -25.65 8.48
CA GLY A 287 -12.26 -27.09 8.54
C GLY A 287 -11.62 -28.00 7.48
N HIS A 288 -10.62 -27.56 6.71
CA HIS A 288 -9.86 -28.42 5.78
C HIS A 288 -8.34 -28.32 6.04
N PRO A 289 -7.57 -29.43 6.04
CA PRO A 289 -6.22 -29.48 6.62
C PRO A 289 -5.23 -28.47 5.99
N GLN A 290 -4.51 -27.81 6.89
CA GLN A 290 -3.57 -26.68 6.84
C GLN A 290 -2.58 -26.48 5.66
N LYS A 291 -2.50 -27.32 4.63
CA LYS A 291 -1.45 -27.19 3.59
C LYS A 291 -1.52 -25.92 2.75
N HIS A 292 -2.71 -25.31 2.58
CA HIS A 292 -2.84 -24.04 1.84
C HIS A 292 -2.66 -22.78 2.71
N ARG A 293 -2.73 -22.89 4.05
CA ARG A 293 -2.57 -21.73 4.94
C ARG A 293 -1.12 -21.24 4.98
N SER A 294 -0.13 -22.13 4.90
CA SER A 294 1.28 -21.72 4.86
C SER A 294 1.63 -20.94 3.59
N SER A 295 1.11 -21.35 2.43
CA SER A 295 1.42 -20.70 1.15
C SER A 295 0.82 -19.29 1.03
N GLN A 296 -0.44 -19.09 1.41
CA GLN A 296 -1.06 -17.76 1.36
C GLN A 296 -0.45 -16.83 2.40
N ARG A 297 -0.25 -17.32 3.64
CA ARG A 297 0.42 -16.56 4.71
C ARG A 297 1.83 -16.15 4.32
N LEU A 298 2.60 -17.06 3.69
CA LEU A 298 3.92 -16.74 3.18
C LEU A 298 3.85 -15.68 2.07
N SER A 299 2.90 -15.77 1.15
CA SER A 299 2.72 -14.76 0.10
C SER A 299 2.42 -13.38 0.69
N ASP A 300 1.52 -13.31 1.67
CA ASP A 300 1.15 -12.05 2.32
C ASP A 300 2.34 -11.44 3.09
N LEU A 301 3.14 -12.29 3.77
CA LEU A 301 4.36 -11.85 4.47
C LEU A 301 5.46 -11.39 3.49
N VAL A 302 5.60 -12.06 2.35
CA VAL A 302 6.53 -11.69 1.28
C VAL A 302 6.17 -10.31 0.71
N GLU A 303 4.89 -10.09 0.44
CA GLU A 303 4.40 -8.79 -0.03
C GLU A 303 4.60 -7.70 1.02
N LEU A 304 4.30 -7.99 2.29
CA LEU A 304 4.50 -7.06 3.38
C LEU A 304 5.98 -6.67 3.54
N ARG A 305 6.90 -7.64 3.51
CA ARG A 305 8.34 -7.37 3.57
C ARG A 305 8.79 -6.57 2.37
N ARG A 306 8.43 -6.99 1.15
CA ARG A 306 8.75 -6.27 -0.10
C ARG A 306 8.32 -4.80 -0.03
N ALA A 307 7.09 -4.54 0.40
CA ALA A 307 6.55 -3.19 0.50
C ALA A 307 7.35 -2.31 1.49
N ASN A 308 7.95 -2.90 2.52
CA ASN A 308 8.74 -2.15 3.50
C ASN A 308 10.22 -2.06 3.11
N THR A 309 10.82 -3.08 2.50
CA THR A 309 12.28 -3.16 2.29
C THR A 309 12.71 -2.81 0.86
N GLY A 310 11.79 -2.88 -0.10
CA GLY A 310 12.09 -2.72 -1.52
C GLY A 310 12.76 -3.95 -2.15
N GLU A 311 12.76 -5.10 -1.47
CA GLU A 311 13.33 -6.34 -2.00
C GLU A 311 12.51 -6.95 -3.14
N GLU A 312 13.19 -7.57 -4.10
CA GLU A 312 12.55 -8.42 -5.10
C GLU A 312 11.76 -9.58 -4.44
N PRO A 313 10.62 -10.02 -5.01
CA PRO A 313 9.78 -11.06 -4.41
C PRO A 313 10.52 -12.36 -4.08
N SER A 314 11.45 -12.79 -4.94
CA SER A 314 12.26 -13.99 -4.72
C SER A 314 13.20 -13.84 -3.52
N ARG A 315 13.84 -12.67 -3.36
CA ARG A 315 14.71 -12.38 -2.21
C ARG A 315 13.91 -12.32 -0.92
N ALA A 316 12.79 -11.58 -0.91
CA ALA A 316 11.89 -11.52 0.24
C ALA A 316 11.39 -12.92 0.66
N LYS A 317 10.98 -13.74 -0.31
CA LYS A 317 10.58 -15.13 -0.08
C LYS A 317 11.69 -15.98 0.53
N ASN A 318 12.92 -15.86 0.06
CA ASN A 318 14.05 -16.61 0.62
C ASN A 318 14.39 -16.19 2.05
N CYS A 319 14.14 -14.93 2.42
CA CYS A 319 14.32 -14.45 3.80
C CYS A 319 13.26 -15.01 4.75
N ILE A 320 12.01 -15.08 4.28
CA ILE A 320 10.86 -15.41 5.12
C ILE A 320 10.58 -16.91 5.12
N GLY A 321 10.97 -17.64 4.07
CA GLY A 321 10.72 -19.08 3.92
C GLY A 321 11.04 -19.90 5.17
N PRO A 322 12.22 -19.74 5.79
CA PRO A 322 12.55 -20.41 7.05
C PRO A 322 11.60 -20.04 8.20
N LEU A 323 11.33 -18.74 8.37
CA LEU A 323 10.47 -18.18 9.43
C LEU A 323 8.99 -18.57 9.27
N ALA A 324 8.50 -18.77 8.05
CA ALA A 324 7.10 -19.13 7.83
C ALA A 324 6.80 -20.60 8.22
N ASN A 325 7.83 -21.43 8.29
CA ASN A 325 7.70 -22.86 8.58
C ASN A 325 7.80 -23.19 10.08
N GLU A 326 8.39 -22.31 10.89
CA GLU A 326 8.86 -22.66 12.24
C GLU A 326 8.05 -22.00 13.38
N THR A 327 7.11 -21.10 13.11
CA THR A 327 7.02 -19.92 13.99
C THR A 327 5.63 -19.48 14.48
N ASP A 328 5.56 -19.19 15.80
CA ASP A 328 4.53 -18.48 16.56
C ASP A 328 4.45 -16.98 16.14
N GLU A 329 3.29 -16.32 16.28
CA GLU A 329 3.08 -14.92 15.85
C GLU A 329 4.10 -13.95 16.47
N ARG A 330 4.53 -14.21 17.72
CA ARG A 330 5.50 -13.37 18.43
C ARG A 330 6.89 -13.37 17.79
N GLU A 331 7.34 -14.53 17.33
CA GLU A 331 8.64 -14.66 16.66
C GLU A 331 8.59 -14.08 15.23
N LEU A 332 7.44 -14.15 14.55
CA LEU A 332 7.23 -13.46 13.25
C LEU A 332 7.36 -11.94 13.37
N ARG A 333 6.82 -11.34 14.45
CA ARG A 333 6.97 -9.89 14.70
C ARG A 333 8.43 -9.47 14.88
N ASN A 334 9.26 -10.33 15.46
CA ASN A 334 10.67 -10.02 15.73
C ASN A 334 11.59 -10.30 14.54
N SER A 335 11.10 -10.99 13.50
CA SER A 335 11.94 -11.55 12.44
C SER A 335 11.59 -11.09 11.04
N LEU A 336 10.38 -10.56 10.80
CA LEU A 336 9.97 -10.14 9.45
C LEU A 336 10.88 -9.03 8.90
N ILE A 337 11.20 -8.03 9.72
CA ILE A 337 12.21 -7.01 9.44
C ILE A 337 13.06 -6.89 10.71
N PRO A 338 14.21 -7.59 10.79
CA PRO A 338 15.03 -7.55 12.00
C PRO A 338 15.53 -6.12 12.23
N GLU A 339 15.62 -5.71 13.50
CA GLU A 339 16.31 -4.48 13.89
C GLU A 339 17.83 -4.69 13.91
N ALA A 340 18.60 -3.60 13.93
CA ALA A 340 20.05 -3.67 14.04
C ALA A 340 20.52 -4.26 15.39
N HIS A 341 21.47 -5.19 15.33
CA HIS A 341 21.95 -5.98 16.47
C HIS A 341 22.86 -5.22 17.43
N SER A 342 23.43 -4.09 17.01
CA SER A 342 24.34 -3.30 17.84
C SER A 342 24.24 -1.80 17.57
N LEU A 343 24.79 -1.01 18.51
CA LEU A 343 24.93 0.44 18.34
C LEU A 343 25.77 0.79 17.11
N HIS A 344 26.90 0.10 16.88
CA HIS A 344 27.76 0.35 15.73
C HIS A 344 27.04 0.08 14.41
N GLN A 345 26.24 -1.00 14.34
CA GLN A 345 25.40 -1.27 13.18
C GLN A 345 24.38 -0.14 12.94
N ARG A 346 23.73 0.37 13.99
CA ARG A 346 22.78 1.50 13.89
C ARG A 346 23.45 2.78 13.41
N VAL A 347 24.67 3.05 13.89
CA VAL A 347 25.49 4.19 13.45
C VAL A 347 25.79 4.07 11.96
N LEU A 348 26.30 2.91 11.51
CA LEU A 348 26.58 2.67 10.08
C LEU A 348 25.33 2.89 9.22
N GLU A 349 24.21 2.29 9.60
CA GLU A 349 22.94 2.40 8.88
C GLU A 349 22.39 3.82 8.85
N THR A 350 22.44 4.54 9.97
CA THR A 350 21.98 5.93 10.02
C THR A 350 22.86 6.84 9.18
N SER A 351 24.18 6.64 9.19
CA SER A 351 25.10 7.38 8.34
C SER A 351 24.81 7.19 6.85
N LEU A 352 24.45 5.99 6.43
CA LEU A 352 24.05 5.70 5.05
C LEU A 352 22.75 6.39 4.65
N LEU A 353 21.78 6.43 5.58
CA LEU A 353 20.53 7.16 5.38
C LEU A 353 20.81 8.67 5.20
N LEU A 354 21.68 9.25 6.04
CA LEU A 354 22.04 10.66 5.96
C LEU A 354 22.85 10.99 4.70
N ALA A 355 23.68 10.07 4.23
CA ALA A 355 24.45 10.22 3.00
C ALA A 355 23.58 10.30 1.73
N ILE A 356 22.28 10.01 1.80
CA ILE A 356 21.34 10.20 0.69
C ILE A 356 21.39 11.65 0.19
N ARG A 357 21.47 12.62 1.10
CA ARG A 357 21.45 14.05 0.75
C ARG A 357 22.68 14.48 -0.04
N ASP A 358 23.85 14.04 0.38
CA ASP A 358 25.12 14.47 -0.21
C ASP A 358 25.52 13.58 -1.40
N GLY A 359 25.00 12.35 -1.46
CA GLY A 359 25.17 11.44 -2.61
C GLY A 359 24.24 11.74 -3.80
N ALA A 360 23.28 12.65 -3.62
CA ALA A 360 22.28 13.00 -4.61
C ALA A 360 22.84 13.94 -5.70
N VAL A 361 23.02 13.45 -6.94
CA VAL A 361 23.52 14.27 -8.08
C VAL A 361 22.40 15.08 -8.72
N LEU A 362 22.61 16.39 -8.85
CA LEU A 362 21.83 17.27 -9.73
C LEU A 362 22.15 16.94 -11.20
N VAL A 363 21.55 15.89 -11.77
CA VAL A 363 21.62 15.65 -13.21
C VAL A 363 20.60 16.55 -13.91
N SER A 364 21.06 17.47 -14.76
CA SER A 364 20.27 18.53 -15.40
C SER A 364 19.12 18.03 -16.27
N ASP A 365 19.22 16.81 -16.82
CA ASP A 365 18.32 16.36 -17.90
C ASP A 365 17.25 15.36 -17.44
N PHE A 366 17.31 14.88 -16.20
CA PHE A 366 16.28 14.04 -15.62
C PHE A 366 15.52 14.83 -14.56
N ARG A 367 14.21 15.02 -14.78
CA ARG A 367 13.25 15.63 -13.85
C ARG A 367 13.23 14.91 -12.50
N HIS A 368 14.25 15.12 -11.67
CA HIS A 368 14.47 14.60 -10.31
C HIS A 368 14.31 13.09 -10.23
N ARG A 369 15.40 12.32 -10.13
CA ARG A 369 15.44 10.90 -9.72
C ARG A 369 16.39 10.61 -8.56
N PHE A 370 16.44 11.49 -7.56
CA PHE A 370 17.18 11.31 -6.29
C PHE A 370 16.72 10.10 -5.43
N HIS A 371 15.69 9.38 -5.85
CA HIS A 371 14.79 8.54 -5.04
C HIS A 371 15.27 7.10 -4.89
N GLN A 372 16.38 6.75 -5.51
CA GLN A 372 16.86 5.38 -5.53
C GLN A 372 18.37 5.37 -5.35
N VAL A 373 18.88 6.05 -4.32
CA VAL A 373 20.24 5.75 -3.84
C VAL A 373 20.37 4.26 -3.62
N PHE A 374 19.35 3.67 -2.99
CA PHE A 374 19.17 2.24 -2.86
C PHE A 374 18.14 1.74 -3.87
N LEU A 375 18.52 0.76 -4.70
CA LEU A 375 17.60 -0.06 -5.46
C LEU A 375 16.86 -1.04 -4.54
N SER A 376 17.56 -1.57 -3.54
CA SER A 376 16.95 -2.37 -2.47
C SER A 376 17.77 -2.31 -1.20
N VAL A 377 17.11 -2.47 -0.05
CA VAL A 377 17.73 -2.72 1.25
C VAL A 377 17.15 -4.01 1.79
N SER A 378 18.00 -4.95 2.19
CA SER A 378 17.62 -6.28 2.66
C SER A 378 18.17 -6.49 4.08
N PRO A 379 17.37 -6.18 5.12
CA PRO A 379 17.80 -6.32 6.50
C PRO A 379 18.01 -7.78 6.88
N ARG A 380 19.15 -8.06 7.52
CA ARG A 380 19.49 -9.34 8.16
C ARG A 380 19.70 -9.13 9.65
N LYS A 381 19.75 -10.24 10.39
CA LYS A 381 19.96 -10.21 11.84
C LYS A 381 21.34 -9.64 12.21
N GLU A 382 22.38 -9.99 11.46
CA GLU A 382 23.78 -9.66 11.78
C GLU A 382 24.40 -8.64 10.81
N ARG A 383 23.66 -8.21 9.78
CA ARG A 383 24.16 -7.28 8.76
C ARG A 383 23.04 -6.63 7.96
N LEU A 384 23.39 -5.61 7.18
CA LEU A 384 22.54 -5.07 6.12
C LEU A 384 23.08 -5.51 4.75
N VAL A 385 22.21 -5.80 3.79
CA VAL A 385 22.60 -5.96 2.39
C VAL A 385 21.90 -4.87 1.59
N ALA A 386 22.64 -4.08 0.84
CA ALA A 386 22.09 -3.00 0.04
C ALA A 386 22.58 -3.09 -1.41
N GLU A 387 21.76 -2.59 -2.32
CA GLU A 387 22.09 -2.49 -3.73
C GLU A 387 21.96 -1.01 -4.12
N LEU A 388 23.06 -0.40 -4.56
CA LEU A 388 23.07 1.01 -4.93
C LEU A 388 22.70 1.19 -6.40
N ASN A 389 22.09 2.33 -6.73
CA ASN A 389 21.99 2.73 -8.12
C ASN A 389 23.39 3.13 -8.64
N PRO A 390 23.87 2.54 -9.75
CA PRO A 390 25.20 2.83 -10.30
C PRO A 390 25.44 4.32 -10.57
N ALA A 391 24.39 5.05 -10.96
CA ALA A 391 24.48 6.47 -11.31
C ALA A 391 24.84 7.38 -10.12
N VAL A 392 24.68 6.90 -8.89
CA VAL A 392 24.96 7.67 -7.67
C VAL A 392 26.02 7.03 -6.78
N SER A 393 26.63 5.90 -7.18
CA SER A 393 27.60 5.21 -6.33
C SER A 393 28.79 6.09 -5.95
N ASN A 394 29.37 6.79 -6.92
CA ASN A 394 30.51 7.68 -6.69
C ASN A 394 30.22 8.83 -5.70
N PRO A 395 29.24 9.72 -5.94
CA PRO A 395 28.92 10.80 -5.02
C PRO A 395 28.45 10.28 -3.65
N PHE A 396 27.76 9.14 -3.62
CA PHE A 396 27.37 8.49 -2.37
C PHE A 396 28.59 8.03 -1.56
N PHE A 397 29.58 7.36 -2.16
CA PHE A 397 30.81 7.00 -1.45
C PHE A 397 31.63 8.23 -1.08
N LYS A 398 31.69 9.26 -1.93
CA LYS A 398 32.35 10.53 -1.60
C LYS A 398 31.77 11.15 -0.33
N ALA A 399 30.45 11.11 -0.16
CA ALA A 399 29.76 11.59 1.03
C ALA A 399 30.03 10.75 2.29
N LEU A 400 30.31 9.45 2.13
CA LEU A 400 30.59 8.54 3.25
C LEU A 400 32.03 8.59 3.76
N LEU A 401 32.99 8.99 2.92
CA LEU A 401 34.40 8.89 3.26
C LEU A 401 34.86 10.06 4.13
N ALA A 402 35.53 9.76 5.25
CA ALA A 402 36.07 10.78 6.13
C ALA A 402 37.33 11.45 5.54
N ASN A 403 37.59 12.69 5.96
CA ASN A 403 38.83 13.40 5.62
C ASN A 403 40.01 12.87 6.46
N GLU A 404 41.22 12.88 5.90
CA GLU A 404 42.47 12.54 6.60
C GLU A 404 42.80 13.56 7.69
N GLU A 405 42.62 14.84 7.37
CA GLU A 405 42.82 15.97 8.27
C GLU A 405 41.50 16.39 8.95
N PRO A 406 41.58 16.98 10.16
CA PRO A 406 40.40 17.43 10.88
C PRO A 406 39.63 18.50 10.08
N SER A 407 38.35 18.24 9.83
CA SER A 407 37.45 19.21 9.21
C SER A 407 36.44 19.75 10.23
N PRO A 408 36.20 21.07 10.29
CA PRO A 408 35.18 21.65 11.16
C PRO A 408 33.75 21.23 10.77
N SER A 409 33.51 20.85 9.51
CA SER A 409 32.21 20.31 9.07
C SER A 409 31.97 18.90 9.61
N GLY A 410 33.04 18.12 9.82
CA GLY A 410 32.97 16.69 10.04
C GLY A 410 32.21 16.03 8.88
N ASP A 411 32.88 15.88 7.74
CA ASP A 411 32.28 15.19 6.59
C ASP A 411 32.65 13.70 6.63
N GLY A 412 31.73 12.85 6.16
CA GLY A 412 31.93 11.40 6.11
C GLY A 412 31.68 10.67 7.42
N VAL A 413 31.98 9.37 7.39
CA VAL A 413 31.76 8.40 8.47
C VAL A 413 33.12 7.96 9.00
N PRO A 414 33.57 8.48 10.16
CA PRO A 414 34.85 8.09 10.73
C PRO A 414 34.93 6.60 11.04
N GLY A 415 36.06 5.99 10.69
CA GLY A 415 36.32 4.57 10.89
C GLY A 415 35.67 3.67 9.84
N LEU A 416 35.03 4.21 8.81
CA LEU A 416 34.48 3.42 7.71
C LEU A 416 35.59 2.73 6.94
N ARG A 417 35.48 1.42 6.77
CA ARG A 417 36.42 0.59 6.01
C ARG A 417 35.70 -0.30 5.00
N LEU A 418 36.41 -0.63 3.94
CA LEU A 418 35.98 -1.49 2.85
C LEU A 418 36.83 -2.77 2.85
N GLU A 419 36.15 -3.90 2.70
CA GLU A 419 36.74 -5.21 2.45
C GLU A 419 36.12 -5.80 1.17
N SER A 420 36.84 -6.71 0.51
CA SER A 420 36.26 -7.48 -0.60
C SER A 420 35.23 -8.47 -0.07
N GLY A 421 34.01 -8.43 -0.63
CA GLY A 421 32.95 -9.38 -0.33
C GLY A 421 32.73 -10.37 -1.48
N GLN A 422 31.98 -11.44 -1.22
CA GLN A 422 31.69 -12.48 -2.25
C GLN A 422 30.89 -11.94 -3.45
N ASN A 423 30.04 -10.93 -3.24
CA ASN A 423 29.14 -10.38 -4.27
C ASN A 423 29.25 -8.86 -4.42
N GLY A 424 30.35 -8.28 -3.94
CA GLY A 424 30.56 -6.83 -3.95
C GLY A 424 31.60 -6.39 -2.91
N ILE A 425 31.34 -5.28 -2.24
CA ILE A 425 32.19 -4.76 -1.15
C ILE A 425 31.46 -4.80 0.18
N ASP A 426 32.19 -5.10 1.24
CA ASP A 426 31.70 -5.05 2.61
C ASP A 426 32.15 -3.75 3.27
N LEU A 427 31.20 -2.97 3.79
CA LEU A 427 31.43 -1.81 4.65
C LEU A 427 31.48 -2.24 6.11
N ARG A 428 32.55 -1.83 6.80
CA ARG A 428 32.81 -2.11 8.21
C ARG A 428 33.10 -0.80 8.95
N LEU A 429 32.94 -0.81 10.27
CA LEU A 429 33.34 0.31 11.12
C LEU A 429 34.44 -0.09 12.09
N LEU A 430 35.44 0.77 12.22
CA LEU A 430 36.36 0.80 13.36
C LEU A 430 35.72 1.61 14.50
N ASP A 431 35.94 1.21 15.75
CA ASP A 431 35.56 2.00 16.92
C ASP A 431 36.60 3.09 17.25
N GLU A 432 36.39 3.81 18.36
CA GLU A 432 37.30 4.89 18.82
C GLU A 432 38.71 4.42 19.18
N THR A 433 38.89 3.12 19.43
CA THR A 433 40.20 2.50 19.67
C THR A 433 40.89 2.10 18.37
N GLY A 434 40.19 2.20 17.24
CA GLY A 434 40.64 1.68 15.95
C GLY A 434 40.42 0.18 15.76
N THR A 435 39.60 -0.45 16.61
CA THR A 435 39.29 -1.88 16.52
C THR A 435 38.06 -2.10 15.63
N LEU A 436 38.08 -3.15 14.79
CA LEU A 436 36.95 -3.51 13.94
C LEU A 436 35.74 -3.93 14.78
N THR A 437 34.59 -3.31 14.51
CA THR A 437 33.33 -3.58 15.21
C THR A 437 32.54 -4.72 14.56
N ASP A 438 31.40 -5.04 15.16
CA ASP A 438 30.41 -5.96 14.64
C ASP A 438 29.50 -5.34 13.56
N ALA A 439 29.68 -4.07 13.22
CA ALA A 439 28.94 -3.42 12.14
C ALA A 439 29.39 -3.97 10.79
N LYS A 440 28.42 -4.41 9.99
CA LYS A 440 28.65 -4.96 8.66
C LYS A 440 27.51 -4.60 7.72
N LEU A 441 27.89 -4.13 6.54
CA LEU A 441 26.98 -3.96 5.41
C LEU A 441 27.62 -4.51 4.14
N GLU A 442 26.87 -5.23 3.32
CA GLU A 442 27.28 -5.67 1.98
C GLU A 442 26.65 -4.74 0.93
N ILE A 443 27.47 -4.06 0.12
CA ILE A 443 27.01 -3.34 -1.09
C ILE A 443 27.19 -4.28 -2.29
N LYS A 444 26.08 -4.69 -2.89
CA LYS A 444 26.09 -5.58 -4.06
C LYS A 444 26.48 -4.86 -5.34
N ASN A 445 27.00 -5.66 -6.29
CA ASN A 445 27.28 -5.26 -7.67
C ASN A 445 28.34 -4.16 -7.81
N ILE A 446 29.18 -3.97 -6.79
CA ILE A 446 30.38 -3.14 -6.86
C ILE A 446 31.55 -4.05 -6.53
N ASN A 447 32.24 -4.55 -7.54
CA ASN A 447 33.46 -5.33 -7.35
C ASN A 447 34.65 -4.39 -7.06
N LEU A 448 35.82 -4.96 -6.77
CA LEU A 448 37.03 -4.19 -6.48
C LEU A 448 37.50 -3.33 -7.67
N ASP A 449 37.35 -3.81 -8.90
CA ASP A 449 37.75 -3.05 -10.09
C ASP A 449 36.88 -1.79 -10.28
N ASP A 450 35.58 -1.92 -10.02
CA ASP A 450 34.64 -0.80 -10.06
C ASP A 450 34.85 0.15 -8.88
N TRP A 451 35.19 -0.39 -7.71
CA TRP A 451 35.63 0.42 -6.57
C TRP A 451 36.88 1.23 -6.90
N ASP A 452 37.91 0.64 -7.51
CA ASP A 452 39.14 1.35 -7.86
C ASP A 452 38.85 2.52 -8.83
N LYS A 453 37.89 2.35 -9.75
CA LYS A 453 37.43 3.46 -10.62
C LYS A 453 36.76 4.56 -9.80
N ILE A 454 35.84 4.21 -8.89
CA ILE A 454 35.15 5.15 -8.01
C ILE A 454 36.18 5.91 -7.15
N TRP A 455 37.10 5.19 -6.51
CA TRP A 455 38.13 5.75 -5.64
C TRP A 455 39.06 6.71 -6.39
N ASN A 456 39.49 6.33 -7.59
CA ASN A 456 40.32 7.20 -8.43
C ASN A 456 39.60 8.49 -8.83
N ASP A 457 38.29 8.43 -9.12
CA ASP A 457 37.52 9.63 -9.44
C ASP A 457 37.31 10.53 -8.23
N ILE A 458 37.02 9.95 -7.05
CA ILE A 458 36.94 10.68 -5.78
C ILE A 458 38.25 11.42 -5.53
N ASN A 459 39.40 10.74 -5.63
CA ASN A 459 40.71 11.35 -5.39
C ASN A 459 41.09 12.44 -6.39
N ARG A 460 40.58 12.38 -7.64
CA ARG A 460 40.81 13.44 -8.64
C ARG A 460 39.95 14.68 -8.40
N THR A 461 38.76 14.52 -7.82
CA THR A 461 37.78 15.61 -7.65
C THR A 461 37.83 16.28 -6.28
N VAL A 462 38.68 15.80 -5.38
CA VAL A 462 38.85 16.33 -4.04
C VAL A 462 40.08 17.25 -4.03
N GLU A 463 39.90 18.51 -3.61
CA GLU A 463 41.00 19.46 -3.47
C GLU A 463 42.05 18.95 -2.49
N HIS A 464 43.31 19.34 -2.67
CA HIS A 464 44.44 18.82 -1.89
C HIS A 464 44.30 18.98 -0.37
N GLU A 465 43.52 19.96 0.10
CA GLU A 465 43.28 20.21 1.54
C GLU A 465 42.21 19.28 2.16
N TYR A 466 41.47 18.52 1.35
CA TYR A 466 40.36 17.66 1.80
C TYR A 466 40.58 16.19 1.48
N ARG A 467 41.84 15.73 1.45
CA ARG A 467 42.17 14.32 1.16
C ARG A 467 41.31 13.37 2.00
N ARG A 468 40.77 12.35 1.34
CA ARG A 468 39.94 11.31 1.97
C ARG A 468 40.83 10.17 2.43
N VAL A 469 40.48 9.56 3.56
CA VAL A 469 41.15 8.34 4.03
C VAL A 469 40.90 7.22 3.01
N ASP A 470 41.96 6.53 2.56
CA ASP A 470 41.79 5.30 1.75
C ASP A 470 41.04 4.29 2.60
N PRO A 471 39.80 3.92 2.22
CA PRO A 471 38.96 3.16 3.12
C PRO A 471 39.23 1.65 3.02
N LEU A 472 40.07 1.18 2.09
CA LEU A 472 40.40 -0.25 2.03
C LEU A 472 41.12 -0.67 3.32
N LEU A 473 40.55 -1.66 4.01
CA LEU A 473 41.00 -2.05 5.35
C LEU A 473 42.48 -2.46 5.36
N ASP A 474 42.92 -3.18 4.33
CA ASP A 474 44.32 -3.65 4.21
C ASP A 474 45.33 -2.51 4.03
N ARG A 475 44.88 -1.35 3.51
CA ARG A 475 45.73 -0.18 3.26
C ARG A 475 45.74 0.79 4.44
N SER A 476 44.59 0.98 5.08
CA SER A 476 44.41 1.91 6.20
C SER A 476 43.76 1.24 7.40
N PRO A 477 44.39 0.24 8.05
CA PRO A 477 43.74 -0.52 9.13
C PRO A 477 43.51 0.30 10.41
N GLN A 478 44.13 1.47 10.53
CA GLN A 478 44.05 2.34 11.70
C GLN A 478 43.29 3.63 11.40
N LEU A 479 42.75 4.27 12.44
CA LEU A 479 42.13 5.59 12.33
C LEU A 479 43.16 6.68 12.03
N SER A 480 42.84 7.55 11.07
CA SER A 480 43.55 8.80 10.84
C SER A 480 43.34 9.81 11.98
N ARG A 481 44.09 10.92 11.97
CA ARG A 481 43.89 12.02 12.93
C ARG A 481 42.52 12.67 12.73
N GLY A 482 42.16 12.97 11.48
CA GLY A 482 40.85 13.51 11.12
C GLY A 482 39.70 12.60 11.52
N GLU A 483 39.87 11.28 11.45
CA GLU A 483 38.87 10.33 11.92
C GLU A 483 38.72 10.32 13.44
N ARG A 484 39.81 10.36 14.22
CA ARG A 484 39.75 10.42 15.70
C ARG A 484 39.09 11.72 16.16
N ASP A 485 39.46 12.83 15.54
CA ASP A 485 38.85 14.13 15.80
C ASP A 485 37.38 14.10 15.39
N GLY A 486 37.08 13.54 14.21
CA GLY A 486 35.72 13.29 13.71
C GLY A 486 34.89 12.45 14.67
N MET A 487 35.40 11.35 15.23
CA MET A 487 34.69 10.55 16.22
C MET A 487 34.38 11.35 17.48
N THR A 488 35.33 12.14 17.96
CA THR A 488 35.16 13.01 19.14
C THR A 488 34.06 14.06 18.92
N HIS A 489 33.92 14.57 17.69
CA HIS A 489 32.99 15.65 17.34
C HIS A 489 31.65 15.18 16.75
N GLN A 490 31.62 14.09 15.97
CA GLN A 490 30.47 13.60 15.19
C GLN A 490 29.77 12.40 15.84
N ARG A 491 30.47 11.45 16.50
CA ARG A 491 29.76 10.31 17.12
C ARG A 491 28.85 10.76 18.24
N LYS A 492 29.23 11.78 19.01
CA LYS A 492 28.35 12.47 19.99
C LYS A 492 27.13 13.18 19.38
N ARG A 493 26.89 13.06 18.07
CA ARG A 493 26.05 13.96 17.29
C ARG A 493 25.25 13.27 16.17
N CYS A 494 25.24 11.94 16.09
CA CYS A 494 24.56 11.18 15.03
C CYS A 494 23.05 10.99 15.24
N GLY A 495 22.27 11.99 15.66
CA GLY A 495 20.80 11.84 15.66
C GLY A 495 20.24 10.70 16.54
N PRO A 496 18.94 10.42 16.42
CA PRO A 496 18.34 9.14 16.84
C PRO A 496 18.82 8.00 15.94
N VAL A 497 20.01 7.43 16.19
CA VAL A 497 20.57 6.33 15.37
C VAL A 497 19.65 5.10 15.35
N GLY A 498 18.87 4.87 16.41
CA GLY A 498 17.83 3.83 16.42
C GLY A 498 16.79 4.06 15.34
N LEU A 499 16.18 5.25 15.30
CA LEU A 499 15.16 5.60 14.31
C LEU A 499 15.71 5.72 12.88
N GLY A 500 16.93 6.24 12.72
CA GLY A 500 17.61 6.32 11.42
C GLY A 500 17.84 4.94 10.82
N SER A 501 18.41 4.02 11.59
CA SER A 501 18.59 2.62 11.22
C SER A 501 17.25 1.93 10.89
N ALA A 502 16.25 2.10 11.74
CA ALA A 502 14.92 1.52 11.52
C ALA A 502 14.25 2.04 10.24
N MET A 503 14.45 3.32 9.91
CA MET A 503 13.96 3.93 8.67
C MET A 503 14.69 3.41 7.44
N LEU A 504 16.02 3.27 7.48
CA LEU A 504 16.79 2.69 6.36
C LEU A 504 16.36 1.24 6.08
N ARG A 505 16.16 0.44 7.13
CA ARG A 505 15.67 -0.95 7.01
C ARG A 505 14.27 -1.03 6.39
N ARG A 506 13.52 0.09 6.38
CA ARG A 506 12.18 0.24 5.83
C ARG A 506 12.13 1.25 4.66
N ILE A 507 13.24 1.42 3.95
CA ILE A 507 13.34 2.41 2.86
C ILE A 507 12.34 2.16 1.73
N GLY A 508 11.85 0.93 1.56
CA GLY A 508 10.81 0.57 0.60
C GLY A 508 9.49 1.32 0.82
N LEU A 509 9.25 1.83 2.04
CA LEU A 509 8.12 2.73 2.31
C LEU A 509 8.16 4.04 1.54
N LEU A 510 9.33 4.42 1.03
CA LEU A 510 9.53 5.59 0.18
C LEU A 510 9.47 5.24 -1.31
N ALA A 511 9.19 3.99 -1.68
CA ALA A 511 9.11 3.56 -3.06
C ALA A 511 8.02 4.33 -3.81
N GLY A 512 8.35 4.76 -5.03
CA GLY A 512 7.47 5.59 -5.85
C GLY A 512 7.51 7.08 -5.51
N ALA A 513 8.26 7.50 -4.48
CA ALA A 513 8.61 8.90 -4.34
C ALA A 513 9.32 9.39 -5.60
N ARG A 514 9.02 10.63 -5.97
CA ARG A 514 9.97 11.49 -6.64
C ARG A 514 11.05 11.82 -5.60
N ALA A 515 11.54 13.03 -5.39
CA ALA A 515 12.72 13.21 -4.52
C ALA A 515 12.54 12.71 -3.07
N VAL A 516 13.63 12.18 -2.48
CA VAL A 516 13.78 11.97 -1.04
C VAL A 516 14.98 12.77 -0.59
N ASP A 517 14.86 13.50 0.51
CA ASP A 517 16.00 14.14 1.14
C ASP A 517 16.01 13.84 2.64
N VAL A 518 17.21 13.61 3.18
CA VAL A 518 17.40 13.21 4.58
C VAL A 518 18.51 14.00 5.24
N TRP A 519 18.24 14.58 6.41
CA TRP A 519 19.24 15.41 7.11
C TRP A 519 19.03 15.44 8.62
N PRO A 520 20.09 15.75 9.39
CA PRO A 520 19.93 15.95 10.82
C PRO A 520 19.22 17.30 11.07
N GLY A 521 18.24 17.29 11.98
CA GLY A 521 17.53 18.50 12.41
C GLY A 521 18.32 19.34 13.42
N LEU A 522 17.73 20.46 13.83
CA LEU A 522 18.28 21.34 14.86
C LEU A 522 18.53 20.56 16.16
N GLY A 523 19.70 20.78 16.78
CA GLY A 523 20.09 20.09 18.00
C GLY A 523 20.46 18.62 17.83
N LYS A 524 20.44 18.07 16.61
CA LYS A 524 20.86 16.69 16.30
C LYS A 524 20.13 15.62 17.13
N THR A 525 18.93 15.94 17.62
CA THR A 525 17.98 15.00 18.21
C THR A 525 16.96 14.54 17.17
N GLN A 526 17.03 15.06 15.94
CA GLN A 526 16.06 14.78 14.90
C GLN A 526 16.71 14.31 13.61
N ILE A 527 16.05 13.39 12.90
CA ILE A 527 16.31 13.11 11.48
C ILE A 527 15.08 13.56 10.71
N HIS A 528 15.28 14.42 9.71
CA HIS A 528 14.22 14.91 8.83
C HIS A 528 14.26 14.12 7.55
N VAL A 529 13.12 13.55 7.13
CA VAL A 529 12.92 12.87 5.85
C VAL A 529 11.85 13.63 5.09
N GLU A 530 12.24 14.23 3.96
CA GLU A 530 11.35 14.93 3.05
C GLU A 530 11.09 14.15 1.78
N ILE A 531 9.83 14.14 1.33
CA ILE A 531 9.37 13.29 0.23
C ILE A 531 8.60 14.14 -0.79
N ASP A 532 9.04 14.15 -2.05
CA ASP A 532 8.32 14.74 -3.19
C ASP A 532 7.57 13.65 -3.94
N SER A 533 6.29 13.87 -4.25
CA SER A 533 5.48 13.06 -5.16
C SER A 533 5.63 11.54 -4.95
N GLY A 534 5.24 11.05 -3.76
CA GLY A 534 5.34 9.65 -3.35
C GLY A 534 4.20 9.19 -2.44
N PRO A 535 4.38 8.10 -1.68
CA PRO A 535 3.45 7.70 -0.64
C PRO A 535 3.15 8.86 0.32
N SER A 536 1.88 9.02 0.70
CA SER A 536 1.51 10.07 1.65
C SER A 536 2.15 9.82 3.01
N ILE A 537 2.40 10.89 3.77
CA ILE A 537 2.95 10.80 5.13
C ILE A 537 2.08 9.87 6.00
N SER A 538 0.75 9.98 5.88
CA SER A 538 -0.20 9.11 6.56
C SER A 538 -0.04 7.64 6.18
N SER A 539 0.21 7.32 4.90
CA SER A 539 0.48 5.95 4.45
C SER A 539 1.77 5.39 5.06
N ILE A 540 2.83 6.20 5.11
CA ILE A 540 4.13 5.79 5.69
C ILE A 540 3.98 5.58 7.19
N VAL A 541 3.30 6.50 7.88
CA VAL A 541 2.96 6.36 9.31
C VAL A 541 2.19 5.07 9.57
N SER A 542 1.16 4.78 8.77
CA SER A 542 0.36 3.56 8.94
C SER A 542 1.22 2.30 8.77
N ALA A 543 2.18 2.31 7.85
CA ALA A 543 3.10 1.19 7.66
C ALA A 543 4.10 1.06 8.81
N LEU A 544 4.62 2.19 9.30
CA LEU A 544 5.47 2.25 10.50
C LEU A 544 4.72 1.83 11.78
N GLN A 545 3.38 1.91 11.79
CA GLN A 545 2.52 1.41 12.87
C GLN A 545 2.16 -0.08 12.74
N HIS A 546 2.55 -0.75 11.65
CA HIS A 546 2.15 -2.13 11.41
C HIS A 546 2.71 -3.06 12.52
N PRO A 547 1.88 -3.93 13.14
CA PRO A 547 2.31 -4.72 14.31
C PRO A 547 3.42 -5.74 14.04
N ILE A 548 3.63 -6.12 12.77
CA ILE A 548 4.62 -7.14 12.36
C ILE A 548 5.84 -6.51 11.66
N ALA A 549 5.66 -5.39 10.97
CA ALA A 549 6.67 -4.81 10.08
C ALA A 549 7.06 -3.38 10.47
N GLY A 550 6.30 -2.74 11.35
CA GLY A 550 6.51 -1.37 11.80
C GLY A 550 7.60 -1.23 12.87
N VAL A 551 7.65 -0.07 13.50
CA VAL A 551 8.67 0.37 14.47
C VAL A 551 8.07 0.73 15.85
N THR A 552 6.76 0.55 16.02
CA THR A 552 5.99 1.06 17.17
C THR A 552 6.26 0.39 18.51
N ASN A 553 6.92 -0.77 18.55
CA ASN A 553 7.29 -1.38 19.83
C ASN A 553 8.23 -0.50 20.67
N TYR A 554 8.85 0.51 20.05
CA TYR A 554 9.82 1.39 20.69
C TYR A 554 9.61 2.87 20.41
N ALA A 555 8.57 3.21 19.66
CA ALA A 555 8.37 4.56 19.18
C ALA A 555 6.88 4.92 19.10
N GLU A 556 6.56 6.14 19.50
CA GLU A 556 5.24 6.73 19.41
C GLU A 556 5.15 7.55 18.13
N VAL A 557 4.07 7.40 17.38
CA VAL A 557 3.80 8.25 16.22
C VAL A 557 2.84 9.36 16.62
N LEU A 558 3.30 10.59 16.52
CA LEU A 558 2.51 11.80 16.66
C LEU A 558 2.20 12.35 15.27
N ASP A 559 0.91 12.35 14.93
CA ASP A 559 0.40 12.99 13.73
C ASP A 559 -0.17 14.35 14.11
N GLU A 560 0.67 15.37 14.05
CA GLU A 560 0.30 16.70 14.55
C GLU A 560 -0.61 17.46 13.58
N ASN A 561 -0.82 17.00 12.33
CA ASN A 561 -1.67 17.68 11.34
C ASN A 561 -2.14 16.79 10.15
N GLN A 562 -2.64 15.57 10.40
CA GLN A 562 -3.28 14.55 9.52
C GLN A 562 -2.70 14.25 8.11
N THR A 563 -1.76 15.04 7.59
CA THR A 563 -1.19 14.97 6.23
C THR A 563 0.09 15.80 6.05
N ARG A 564 0.35 16.85 6.86
CA ARG A 564 1.45 17.80 6.60
C ARG A 564 2.80 17.40 7.17
N PHE A 565 2.82 16.78 8.34
CA PHE A 565 4.03 16.22 8.91
C PHE A 565 3.65 15.20 9.97
N ALA A 566 4.53 14.21 10.16
CA ALA A 566 4.42 13.25 11.23
C ALA A 566 5.75 13.15 11.96
N GLN A 567 5.67 12.87 13.25
CA GLN A 567 6.82 12.69 14.10
C GLN A 567 6.78 11.32 14.75
N LEU A 568 7.84 10.53 14.55
CA LEU A 568 8.07 9.30 15.26
C LEU A 568 9.07 9.58 16.38
N ARG A 569 8.63 9.51 17.64
CA ARG A 569 9.47 9.74 18.84
C ARG A 569 9.83 8.41 19.48
N GLU A 570 11.05 8.24 19.96
CA GLU A 570 11.36 7.07 20.79
C GLU A 570 10.60 7.15 22.13
N ILE A 571 9.93 6.06 22.52
CA ILE A 571 9.16 5.98 23.78
C ILE A 571 10.11 6.08 24.99
N GLN A 572 11.31 5.52 24.85
CA GLN A 572 12.38 5.58 25.84
C GLN A 572 13.71 5.85 25.12
N PRO A 573 14.25 7.08 25.19
CA PRO A 573 15.59 7.36 24.73
C PRO A 573 16.58 6.50 25.51
N THR A 574 17.26 5.59 24.82
CA THR A 574 18.25 4.70 25.42
C THR A 574 19.62 5.05 24.86
N ALA A 575 20.67 4.94 25.68
CA ALA A 575 22.02 5.38 25.29
C ALA A 575 22.60 4.61 24.08
N ASP A 576 22.06 3.42 23.79
CA ASP A 576 22.39 2.61 22.60
C ASP A 576 21.61 3.01 21.34
N ARG A 577 20.69 3.99 21.45
CA ARG A 577 19.85 4.50 20.35
C ARG A 577 20.01 5.99 20.10
N PHE A 578 20.55 6.70 21.08
CA PHE A 578 20.91 8.10 21.01
C PHE A 578 22.32 8.31 21.53
N VAL A 579 23.19 8.86 20.68
CA VAL A 579 24.56 9.19 21.06
C VAL A 579 24.61 10.67 21.43
N GLY A 580 24.16 11.00 22.63
CA GLY A 580 24.19 12.36 23.18
C GLY A 580 23.78 12.39 24.66
N PRO A 581 24.03 13.50 25.38
CA PRO A 581 23.62 13.64 26.77
C PRO A 581 22.09 13.61 26.87
N THR A 582 21.54 12.59 27.53
CA THR A 582 20.10 12.43 27.74
C THR A 582 19.50 13.52 28.64
N SER A 583 20.33 14.18 29.46
CA SER A 583 19.94 15.31 30.34
C SER A 583 19.65 16.61 29.59
N ASP A 584 20.20 16.81 28.39
CA ASP A 584 20.18 18.10 27.68
C ASP A 584 19.19 18.13 26.52
N ALA A 585 18.51 17.01 26.24
CA ALA A 585 17.55 16.92 25.15
C ALA A 585 16.23 17.59 25.57
N ALA A 586 16.11 18.89 25.30
CA ALA A 586 14.85 19.64 25.47
C ALA A 586 13.67 19.05 24.67
N SER A 587 13.94 18.12 23.75
CA SER A 587 12.94 17.34 23.04
C SER A 587 13.44 15.91 22.80
N PRO A 588 12.57 14.89 22.92
CA PRO A 588 12.95 13.49 22.72
C PRO A 588 13.45 13.26 21.28
N PRO A 589 14.37 12.28 21.08
CA PRO A 589 14.88 11.98 19.75
C PRO A 589 13.77 11.55 18.80
N ALA A 590 13.79 12.05 17.56
CA ALA A 590 12.67 11.86 16.65
C ALA A 590 13.02 11.78 15.17
N LEU A 591 12.24 11.01 14.43
CA LEU A 591 12.20 11.03 12.97
C LEU A 591 11.02 11.89 12.52
N ILE A 592 11.30 12.94 11.75
CA ILE A 592 10.31 13.88 11.21
C ILE A 592 10.07 13.54 9.75
N LEU A 593 8.84 13.16 9.41
CA LEU A 593 8.40 12.89 8.04
C LEU A 593 7.59 14.07 7.53
N ARG A 594 7.92 14.62 6.35
CA ARG A 594 7.12 15.71 5.75
C ARG A 594 7.22 15.74 4.21
N PRO A 595 6.27 16.37 3.50
CA PRO A 595 6.38 16.59 2.07
C PRO A 595 7.51 17.58 1.74
N LEU A 596 8.26 17.31 0.68
CA LEU A 596 9.26 18.24 0.13
C LEU A 596 8.53 19.42 -0.54
N THR A 597 8.60 20.61 0.04
CA THR A 597 7.94 21.80 -0.52
C THR A 597 8.76 22.41 -1.66
N ARG A 598 8.08 22.89 -2.72
CA ARG A 598 8.74 23.54 -3.88
C ARG A 598 9.63 24.74 -3.51
N GLN A 599 9.34 25.44 -2.41
CA GLN A 599 10.18 26.53 -1.90
C GLN A 599 11.51 26.02 -1.32
N ALA A 600 11.51 24.89 -0.62
CA ALA A 600 12.73 24.25 -0.13
C ALA A 600 13.61 23.75 -1.28
N ALA A 601 12.99 23.23 -2.34
CA ALA A 601 13.72 22.81 -3.55
C ALA A 601 14.40 23.98 -4.28
N ARG A 602 13.77 25.17 -4.31
CA ARG A 602 14.35 26.36 -4.96
C ARG A 602 15.52 26.98 -4.21
N ARG A 603 15.49 27.00 -2.87
CA ARG A 603 16.59 27.53 -2.03
C ARG A 603 17.88 26.70 -2.08
N ARG A 604 17.83 25.50 -2.68
CA ARG A 604 18.99 24.61 -2.84
C ARG A 604 19.70 24.77 -4.18
N ASN A 605 19.03 25.39 -5.15
CA ASN A 605 19.59 25.70 -6.46
C ASN A 605 20.22 27.10 -6.51
N SER A 606 20.20 27.80 -5.37
CA SER A 606 20.84 29.10 -5.10
C SER A 606 21.92 28.91 -4.06
#